data_AF-A0AAV5FSP5-F1
#
_entry.id   AF-A0AAV5FSP5-F1
#
_cell.length_a   1.000
_cell.length_b   1.000
_cell.length_c   1.000
_cell.angle_alpha   90.00
_cell.angle_beta   90.00
_cell.angle_gamma   90.00
#
_symmetry.space_group_name_H-M   'P 1'
#
loop_
_entity.id
_entity.type
_entity.pdbx_description
1 polymer ?
#
loop_
_entity_poly.entity_id
_entity_poly.type
_entity_poly.pdbx_seq_one_letter_code
_entity_poly.pdbx_strand_id
1 'polypeptide(L)'
;MTMDLTEEDEFLIMGCDGIWDVFRSQNAVNFAHGKLQQHNDPAACCKELVDEAIKRKSGDNLSVVVVCFNYQLCAASCPNNSKASSTEEYIWLRELQGFLDSLAD
;
A
#
# COMPACT_ATOMS: atom_id res chain seq x y z
N MET A 1 4.45 -21.95 -8.49
CA MET A 1 3.15 -21.37 -8.87
C MET A 1 3.42 -19.90 -9.13
N THR A 2 3.11 -19.41 -10.32
CA THR A 2 3.22 -18.00 -10.69
C THR A 2 1.83 -17.51 -11.06
N MET A 3 1.54 -16.24 -10.81
CA MET A 3 0.35 -15.56 -11.35
C MET A 3 0.82 -14.39 -12.19
N ASP A 4 0.19 -14.24 -13.35
CA ASP A 4 0.42 -13.12 -14.24
C ASP A 4 -0.49 -11.96 -13.84
N LEU A 5 0.05 -10.75 -13.80
CA LEU A 5 -0.73 -9.55 -13.55
C LEU A 5 -1.56 -9.20 -14.78
N THR A 6 -2.82 -8.87 -14.55
CA THR A 6 -3.80 -8.44 -15.54
C THR A 6 -4.09 -6.95 -15.37
N GLU A 7 -4.79 -6.35 -16.34
CA GLU A 7 -5.21 -4.95 -16.25
C GLU A 7 -6.27 -4.72 -15.16
N GLU A 8 -6.90 -5.79 -14.65
CA GLU A 8 -7.88 -5.75 -13.56
C GLU A 8 -7.20 -5.70 -12.18
N ASP A 9 -5.90 -6.01 -12.10
CA ASP A 9 -5.16 -5.99 -10.85
C ASP A 9 -4.75 -4.54 -10.49
N GLU A 10 -5.51 -3.92 -9.59
CA GLU A 10 -5.30 -2.51 -9.23
C GLU A 10 -4.08 -2.30 -8.30
N PHE A 11 -3.98 -3.12 -7.26
CA PHE A 11 -2.95 -3.02 -6.25
C PHE A 11 -2.70 -4.37 -5.55
N LEU A 12 -1.53 -4.48 -4.91
CA LEU A 12 -1.12 -5.61 -4.09
C LEU A 12 -0.83 -5.14 -2.66
N ILE A 13 -1.32 -5.89 -1.67
CA ILE A 13 -0.96 -5.73 -0.26
C ILE A 13 -0.08 -6.92 0.13
N MET A 14 1.10 -6.63 0.65
CA MET A 14 1.96 -7.61 1.32
C MET A 14 2.13 -7.18 2.77
N GLY A 15 2.11 -8.12 3.71
CA GLY A 15 2.31 -7.80 5.11
C GLY A 15 2.69 -9.04 5.92
N CYS A 16 3.25 -8.83 7.11
CA CYS A 16 3.50 -9.90 8.06
C CYS A 16 2.19 -10.44 8.67
N ASP A 17 2.28 -11.58 9.34
CA ASP A 17 1.22 -12.20 10.13
C ASP A 17 0.54 -11.22 11.09
N GLY A 18 1.29 -10.32 11.74
CA GLY A 18 0.71 -9.30 12.63
C GLY A 18 -0.39 -8.42 11.98
N ILE A 19 -0.36 -8.21 10.66
CA ILE A 19 -1.47 -7.56 9.93
C ILE A 19 -2.63 -8.54 9.75
N TRP A 20 -2.34 -9.75 9.28
CA TRP A 20 -3.34 -10.75 8.90
C TRP A 20 -4.04 -11.42 10.09
N ASP A 21 -3.44 -11.36 11.29
CA ASP A 21 -4.06 -11.79 12.54
C ASP A 21 -5.31 -10.96 12.88
N VAL A 22 -5.34 -9.70 12.46
CA VAL A 22 -6.42 -8.74 12.75
C VAL A 22 -7.18 -8.27 11.49
N PHE A 23 -6.73 -8.68 10.31
CA PHE A 23 -7.40 -8.46 9.04
C PHE A 23 -7.72 -9.77 8.33
N ARG A 24 -8.99 -9.93 7.95
CA ARG A 24 -9.33 -10.87 6.87
C ARG A 24 -8.86 -10.30 5.54
N SER A 25 -8.42 -11.15 4.62
CA SER A 25 -7.87 -10.75 3.32
C SER A 25 -8.79 -9.76 2.58
N GLN A 26 -10.07 -10.10 2.41
CA GLN A 26 -11.02 -9.20 1.73
C GLN A 26 -11.29 -7.89 2.49
N ASN A 27 -11.22 -7.91 3.83
CA ASN A 27 -11.37 -6.69 4.64
C ASN A 27 -10.18 -5.74 4.40
N ALA A 28 -8.95 -6.27 4.34
CA ALA A 28 -7.77 -5.47 4.01
C ALA A 28 -7.86 -4.86 2.61
N VAL A 29 -8.30 -5.64 1.61
CA VAL A 29 -8.53 -5.14 0.24
C VAL A 29 -9.55 -4.01 0.22
N ASN A 30 -10.72 -4.21 0.83
CA ASN A 30 -11.77 -3.18 0.85
C ASN A 30 -11.32 -1.91 1.59
N PHE A 31 -10.59 -2.07 2.68
CA PHE A 31 -10.03 -0.96 3.44
C PHE A 31 -9.02 -0.18 2.58
N ALA A 32 -7.99 -0.86 2.05
CA ALA A 32 -6.94 -0.24 1.25
C ALA A 32 -7.49 0.43 0.00
N HIS A 33 -8.39 -0.25 -0.73
CA HIS A 33 -9.06 0.31 -1.90
C HIS A 33 -9.82 1.59 -1.54
N GLY A 34 -10.60 1.60 -0.44
CA GLY A 34 -11.30 2.79 0.01
C GLY A 34 -10.36 3.95 0.40
N LYS A 35 -9.16 3.66 0.91
CA LYS A 35 -8.14 4.66 1.25
C LYS A 35 -7.43 5.21 0.02
N LEU A 36 -6.98 4.32 -0.86
CA LEU A 36 -6.41 4.68 -2.15
C LEU A 36 -7.39 5.50 -2.99
N GLN A 37 -8.68 5.18 -2.97
CA GLN A 37 -9.71 6.00 -3.58
C GLN A 37 -9.84 7.40 -2.98
N GLN A 38 -9.54 7.59 -1.70
CA GLN A 38 -9.67 8.90 -1.03
C GLN A 38 -8.53 9.85 -1.35
N HIS A 39 -7.29 9.35 -1.39
CA HIS A 39 -6.10 10.21 -1.46
C HIS A 39 -5.08 9.80 -2.53
N ASN A 40 -5.22 8.62 -3.13
CA ASN A 40 -4.31 8.06 -4.13
C ASN A 40 -2.83 8.14 -3.68
N ASP A 41 -2.56 7.74 -2.44
CA ASP A 41 -1.22 7.75 -1.83
C ASP A 41 -0.97 6.39 -1.14
N PRO A 42 -0.17 5.51 -1.75
CA PRO A 42 0.13 4.19 -1.20
C PRO A 42 0.86 4.23 0.15
N ALA A 43 1.68 5.25 0.41
CA ALA A 43 2.41 5.38 1.66
C ALA A 43 1.46 5.75 2.81
N ALA A 44 0.52 6.68 2.57
CA ALA A 44 -0.55 6.97 3.52
C ALA A 44 -1.43 5.73 3.77
N CYS A 45 -1.78 4.97 2.71
CA CYS A 45 -2.55 3.73 2.85
C CYS A 45 -1.82 2.69 3.71
N CYS A 46 -0.50 2.53 3.55
CA CYS A 46 0.31 1.64 4.38
C CYS A 46 0.22 2.05 5.86
N LYS A 47 0.40 3.34 6.15
CA LYS A 47 0.31 3.86 7.52
C LYS A 47 -1.07 3.59 8.14
N GLU A 48 -2.12 3.80 7.37
CA GLU A 48 -3.50 3.57 7.84
C GLU A 48 -3.81 2.09 8.07
N LEU A 49 -3.26 1.17 7.26
CA LEU A 49 -3.36 -0.27 7.50
C LEU A 49 -2.69 -0.66 8.83
N VAL A 50 -1.51 -0.10 9.12
CA VAL A 50 -0.80 -0.32 10.38
C VAL A 50 -1.59 0.28 11.56
N ASP A 51 -2.04 1.53 11.45
CA ASP A 51 -2.81 2.21 12.49
C ASP A 51 -4.11 1.45 12.80
N GLU A 52 -4.78 0.90 11.78
CA GLU A 52 -5.98 0.09 11.95
C GLU A 52 -5.67 -1.28 12.60
N ALA A 53 -4.55 -1.92 12.26
CA ALA A 53 -4.10 -3.14 12.93
C ALA A 53 -3.80 -2.90 14.42
N ILE A 54 -3.18 -1.77 14.77
CA ILE A 54 -2.95 -1.36 16.16
C ILE A 54 -4.29 -1.15 16.88
N LYS A 55 -5.25 -0.46 16.26
CA LYS A 55 -6.60 -0.24 16.85
C LYS A 55 -7.33 -1.56 17.10
N ARG A 56 -7.13 -2.55 16.23
CA ARG A 56 -7.67 -3.91 16.38
C ARG A 56 -6.89 -4.76 17.38
N LYS A 57 -5.91 -4.18 18.07
CA LYS A 57 -5.09 -4.79 19.12
C LYS A 57 -4.22 -5.94 18.60
N SER A 58 -3.60 -5.76 17.43
CA SER A 58 -2.53 -6.67 17.03
C SER A 58 -1.44 -6.69 18.10
N GLY A 59 -0.99 -7.88 18.46
CA GLY A 59 0.00 -8.12 19.50
C GLY A 59 1.42 -8.33 18.97
N ASP A 60 1.62 -8.15 17.67
CA ASP A 60 2.87 -8.48 16.98
C ASP A 60 3.52 -7.24 16.32
N ASN A 61 4.72 -7.42 15.76
CA ASN A 61 5.36 -6.47 14.88
C ASN A 61 4.54 -6.31 13.59
N LEU A 62 4.41 -5.06 13.14
CA LEU A 62 3.56 -4.71 12.00
C LEU A 62 4.46 -4.19 10.87
N SER A 63 4.34 -4.83 9.71
CA SER A 63 4.99 -4.42 8.47
C SER A 63 4.04 -4.67 7.31
N VAL A 64 3.91 -3.66 6.44
CA VAL A 64 3.04 -3.72 5.27
C VAL A 64 3.69 -2.99 4.10
N VAL A 65 3.48 -3.51 2.89
CA VAL A 65 3.88 -2.90 1.62
C VAL A 65 2.64 -2.90 0.73
N VAL A 66 2.32 -1.74 0.17
CA VAL A 66 1.26 -1.58 -0.83
C VAL A 66 1.90 -1.18 -2.15
N VAL A 67 1.62 -1.95 -3.20
CA VAL A 67 2.08 -1.68 -4.56
C VAL A 67 0.86 -1.38 -5.41
N CYS A 68 0.79 -0.20 -6.03
CA CYS A 68 -0.26 0.14 -6.98
C CYS A 68 0.25 -0.13 -8.40
N PHE A 69 -0.41 -1.02 -9.14
CA PHE A 69 -0.03 -1.36 -10.50
C PHE A 69 -0.55 -0.34 -11.51
N ASN A 70 -1.69 0.30 -11.21
CA ASN A 70 -2.27 1.33 -12.05
C ASN A 70 -2.74 2.56 -11.27
N TYR A 71 -1.86 3.58 -11.20
CA TYR A 71 -2.05 4.80 -10.40
C TYR A 71 -3.29 5.63 -10.80
N GLN A 72 -3.82 5.42 -12.02
CA GLN A 72 -5.02 6.12 -12.48
C GLN A 72 -6.32 5.47 -12.00
N LEU A 73 -6.39 4.14 -11.86
CA LEU A 73 -7.62 3.45 -11.45
C LEU A 73 -7.91 3.65 -9.96
N CYS A 74 -6.86 3.69 -9.14
CA CYS A 74 -6.99 4.00 -7.72
C CYS A 74 -7.53 5.42 -7.46
N ALA A 75 -7.31 6.39 -8.35
CA ALA A 75 -7.85 7.75 -8.25
C ALA A 75 -9.17 7.99 -9.00
N ALA A 76 -9.49 7.19 -10.02
CA ALA A 76 -10.58 7.48 -10.97
C ALA A 76 -11.98 7.50 -10.34
N SER A 77 -12.15 6.93 -9.15
CA SER A 77 -13.42 6.90 -8.42
C SER A 77 -13.63 8.10 -7.49
N CYS A 78 -12.63 8.99 -7.39
CA CYS A 78 -12.69 10.17 -6.53
C CYS A 78 -13.29 11.37 -7.30
N PRO A 79 -14.50 11.85 -6.96
CA PRO A 79 -15.03 13.08 -7.55
C PRO A 79 -14.28 14.26 -6.96
N ASN A 80 -13.28 14.74 -7.70
CA ASN A 80 -12.50 15.96 -7.48
C ASN A 80 -11.34 15.82 -6.48
N ASN A 81 -10.12 15.59 -6.95
CA ASN A 81 -9.10 16.62 -6.84
C ASN A 81 -7.96 16.40 -7.84
N SER A 82 -7.39 17.52 -8.24
CA SER A 82 -6.41 17.68 -9.29
C SER A 82 -4.98 17.70 -8.73
N LYS A 83 -4.05 17.15 -9.51
CA LYS A 83 -2.58 17.26 -9.41
C LYS A 83 -1.90 16.44 -8.31
N ALA A 84 -1.52 15.21 -8.67
CA ALA A 84 -0.33 14.58 -8.10
C ALA A 84 0.91 15.45 -8.46
N SER A 85 1.58 16.00 -7.46
CA SER A 85 2.84 16.72 -7.63
C SER A 85 3.96 15.70 -7.78
N SER A 86 4.38 15.45 -9.02
CA SER A 86 5.40 14.45 -9.42
C SER A 86 6.83 14.70 -8.90
N THR A 87 7.01 15.42 -7.79
CA THR A 87 8.35 15.84 -7.31
C THR A 87 8.78 15.09 -6.04
N GLU A 88 7.85 14.54 -5.25
CA GLU A 88 8.18 13.82 -4.00
C GLU A 88 8.30 12.29 -4.18
N GLU A 89 7.83 11.78 -5.32
CA GLU A 89 7.80 10.34 -5.68
C GLU A 89 9.18 9.70 -5.82
N TYR A 90 10.21 10.49 -6.14
CA TYR A 90 11.57 9.98 -6.39
C TYR A 90 12.47 9.93 -5.15
N ILE A 91 12.04 10.48 -4.01
CA ILE A 91 12.86 10.49 -2.78
C ILE A 91 12.83 9.09 -2.15
N TRP A 92 11.66 8.48 -2.04
CA TRP A 92 11.47 7.14 -1.49
C TRP A 92 12.18 6.06 -2.30
N LEU A 93 12.21 6.18 -3.64
CA LEU A 93 12.93 5.24 -4.50
C LEU A 93 14.44 5.24 -4.23
N ARG A 94 15.02 6.40 -3.88
CA ARG A 94 16.45 6.50 -3.54
C ARG A 94 16.75 5.94 -2.17
N GLU A 95 15.87 6.15 -1.20
CA GLU A 95 16.00 5.56 0.14
C GLU A 95 15.87 4.03 0.09
N LEU A 96 14.90 3.53 -0.68
CA LEU A 96 14.68 2.10 -0.86
C LEU A 96 15.83 1.45 -1.63
N GLN A 97 16.35 2.10 -2.68
CA GLN A 97 17.57 1.64 -3.36
C GLN A 97 18.77 1.62 -2.41
N GLY A 98 18.96 2.66 -1.59
CA GLY A 98 20.06 2.70 -0.61
C GLY A 98 19.96 1.61 0.45
N PHE A 99 18.75 1.27 0.89
CA PHE A 99 18.53 0.13 1.78
C PHE A 99 18.88 -1.19 1.11
N LEU A 100 18.44 -1.40 -0.15
CA LEU A 100 18.76 -2.62 -0.91
C LEU A 100 20.26 -2.76 -1.19
N ASP A 101 20.95 -1.67 -1.51
CA ASP A 101 22.39 -1.66 -1.73
C ASP A 101 23.15 -2.02 -0.43
N SER A 102 22.65 -1.57 0.74
CA SER A 102 23.21 -1.92 2.05
C SER A 102 22.98 -3.38 2.47
N LEU A 103 22.10 -4.12 1.79
CA LEU A 103 21.86 -5.54 2.02
C LEU A 103 22.70 -6.44 1.09
N ALA A 104 23.42 -5.84 0.14
CA ALA A 104 24.27 -6.55 -0.81
C ALA A 104 25.74 -6.70 -0.33
N ASP A 105 26.08 -6.14 0.84
CA ASP A 105 27.34 -6.32 1.59
C ASP A 105 27.14 -7.21 2.83
#